data_AF-A0A8H4JB20-F1
#
_entry.id   AF-A0A8H4JB20-F1
#
_cell.length_a   1.000
_cell.length_b   1.000
_cell.length_c   1.000
_cell.angle_alpha   90.00
_cell.angle_beta   90.00
_cell.angle_gamma   90.00
#
_symmetry.space_group_name_H-M   'P 1'
#
loop_
_entity.id
_entity.type
_entity.pdbx_description
1 polymer ?
#
loop_
_entity_poly.entity_id
_entity_poly.type
_entity_poly.pdbx_seq_one_letter_code
_entity_poly.pdbx_strand_id
1 'polypeptide(L)'
;MKFTATIIAVMATFAAAEAAPSGNPVGCQPGTYRCAGTTGWEVCNTRAVFVNGGTCPPGTVCKFFQPSKSPYCVPPNFDFP
;
A
#
# COMPACT_ATOMS: atom_id res chain seq x y z
N MET A 1 7.95 51.12 -16.86
CA MET A 1 8.80 49.91 -17.03
C MET A 1 8.55 49.00 -15.83
N LYS A 2 8.11 47.74 -16.09
CA LYS A 2 8.36 46.47 -15.36
C LYS A 2 8.08 46.43 -13.83
N PHE A 3 7.49 45.42 -13.19
CA PHE A 3 7.51 43.97 -13.39
C PHE A 3 6.27 43.35 -12.73
N THR A 4 5.42 42.67 -13.50
CA THR A 4 4.40 41.77 -12.95
C THR A 4 5.07 40.46 -12.53
N ALA A 5 4.96 40.12 -11.26
CA ALA A 5 5.51 38.89 -10.68
C ALA A 5 4.61 37.69 -11.04
N THR A 6 5.06 36.88 -11.99
CA THR A 6 4.41 35.61 -12.32
C THR A 6 5.03 34.51 -11.48
N ILE A 7 4.38 34.12 -10.39
CA ILE A 7 4.77 32.93 -9.60
C ILE A 7 4.17 31.71 -10.31
N ILE A 8 4.99 30.97 -11.05
CA ILE A 8 4.61 29.70 -11.64
C ILE A 8 4.80 28.63 -10.58
N ALA A 9 3.70 28.07 -10.08
CA ALA A 9 3.70 26.92 -9.19
C ALA A 9 4.24 25.69 -9.93
N VAL A 10 5.44 25.24 -9.56
CA VAL A 10 6.00 23.97 -10.03
C VAL A 10 5.33 22.85 -9.26
N MET A 11 4.31 22.23 -9.87
CA MET A 11 3.77 20.97 -9.40
C MET A 11 4.81 19.88 -9.67
N ALA A 12 5.55 19.46 -8.63
CA ALA A 12 6.39 18.29 -8.69
C ALA A 12 5.49 17.07 -8.89
N THR A 13 5.51 16.50 -10.09
CA THR A 13 4.87 15.22 -10.38
C THR A 13 5.66 14.13 -9.68
N PHE A 14 5.11 13.59 -8.60
CA PHE A 14 5.56 12.30 -8.09
C PHE A 14 5.17 11.24 -9.11
N ALA A 15 6.07 10.94 -10.05
CA ALA A 15 5.93 9.75 -10.88
C ALA A 15 5.98 8.55 -9.93
N ALA A 16 4.83 7.93 -9.68
CA ALA A 16 4.77 6.61 -9.10
C ALA A 16 5.58 5.70 -10.04
N ALA A 17 6.71 5.18 -9.56
CA ALA A 17 7.48 4.20 -10.32
C ALA A 17 6.60 2.95 -10.49
N GLU A 18 5.91 2.87 -11.62
CA GLU A 18 5.22 1.67 -12.06
C GLU A 18 6.29 0.62 -12.39
N ALA A 19 6.24 -0.51 -11.68
CA ALA A 19 7.11 -1.64 -11.97
C ALA A 19 6.90 -2.04 -13.44
N ALA A 20 7.99 -2.15 -14.20
CA ALA A 20 7.96 -2.55 -15.60
C ALA A 20 7.14 -3.84 -15.77
N PRO A 21 6.19 -3.92 -16.73
CA PRO A 21 5.43 -5.12 -16.96
C PRO A 21 6.30 -6.11 -17.74
N SER A 22 6.99 -6.99 -17.03
CA SER A 22 7.71 -8.11 -17.66
C SER A 22 7.17 -9.45 -17.15
N GLY A 23 6.18 -9.96 -17.88
CA GLY A 23 5.61 -11.30 -17.70
C GLY A 23 4.55 -11.39 -16.60
N ASN A 24 3.65 -12.36 -16.73
CA ASN A 24 2.79 -12.76 -15.62
C ASN A 24 3.70 -13.12 -14.45
N PRO A 25 3.70 -12.39 -13.32
CA PRO A 25 4.54 -12.75 -12.19
C PRO A 25 4.13 -14.15 -11.73
N VAL A 26 5.08 -15.07 -11.69
CA VAL A 26 4.89 -16.35 -10.99
C VAL A 26 4.90 -16.02 -9.49
N GLY A 27 3.76 -15.57 -8.97
CA GLY A 27 3.61 -15.14 -7.58
C GLY A 27 2.97 -13.75 -7.42
N CYS A 28 3.20 -13.14 -6.27
CA CYS A 28 2.64 -11.82 -5.94
C CYS A 28 3.50 -10.67 -6.48
N GLN A 29 2.91 -9.49 -6.63
CA GLN A 29 3.65 -8.29 -7.01
C GLN A 29 4.44 -7.74 -5.80
N PRO A 30 5.78 -7.60 -5.89
CA PRO A 30 6.57 -7.08 -4.78
C PRO A 30 6.06 -5.73 -4.25
N GLY A 31 6.07 -5.57 -2.92
CA GLY A 31 5.59 -4.37 -2.25
C GLY A 31 4.06 -4.29 -2.11
N THR A 32 3.33 -5.34 -2.51
CA THR A 32 1.90 -5.49 -2.17
C THR A 32 1.72 -6.17 -0.82
N TYR A 33 0.54 -5.98 -0.24
CA TYR A 33 0.19 -6.48 1.08
C TYR A 33 -1.11 -7.26 1.01
N ARG A 34 -1.34 -8.16 1.97
CA ARG A 34 -2.65 -8.80 2.18
C ARG A 34 -2.86 -9.14 3.65
N CYS A 35 -4.11 -9.28 4.07
CA CYS A 35 -4.40 -9.90 5.36
C CYS A 35 -4.12 -11.41 5.31
N ALA A 36 -3.50 -11.92 6.36
CA ALA A 36 -3.28 -13.35 6.59
C ALA A 36 -4.37 -13.85 7.55
N GLY A 37 -5.55 -14.10 7.01
CA GLY A 37 -6.75 -14.29 7.84
C GLY A 37 -7.10 -13.04 8.64
N THR A 38 -7.51 -13.21 9.89
CA THR A 38 -7.87 -12.09 10.78
C THR A 38 -6.74 -11.67 11.71
N THR A 39 -5.66 -12.43 11.80
CA THR A 39 -4.68 -12.30 12.90
C THR A 39 -3.44 -11.49 12.53
N GLY A 40 -3.28 -11.07 11.28
CA GLY A 40 -2.08 -10.36 10.85
C GLY A 40 -2.07 -10.11 9.36
N TRP A 41 -0.90 -9.76 8.84
CA TRP A 41 -0.72 -9.47 7.42
C TRP A 41 0.56 -10.07 6.87
N GLU A 42 0.60 -10.15 5.55
CA GLU A 42 1.75 -10.57 4.76
C GLU A 42 2.18 -9.47 3.80
N VAL A 43 3.48 -9.42 3.54
CA VAL A 43 4.10 -8.54 2.55
C VAL A 43 4.62 -9.41 1.42
N CYS A 44 4.35 -9.02 0.18
CA CYS A 44 4.99 -9.64 -0.96
C CYS A 44 6.44 -9.15 -1.08
N ASN A 45 7.39 -10.06 -0.92
CA ASN A 45 8.81 -9.74 -1.06
C ASN A 45 9.25 -9.66 -2.53
N THR A 46 10.52 -9.29 -2.75
CA THR A 46 11.12 -9.19 -4.10
C THR A 46 11.28 -10.52 -4.83
N ARG A 47 11.05 -11.66 -4.15
CA ARG A 47 11.00 -13.00 -4.76
C ARG A 47 9.58 -13.41 -5.17
N ALA A 48 8.63 -12.47 -5.17
CA ALA A 48 7.22 -12.72 -5.48
C ALA A 48 6.53 -13.73 -4.53
N VAL A 49 6.99 -13.79 -3.27
CA VAL A 49 6.42 -14.65 -2.22
C VAL A 49 5.87 -13.81 -1.08
N PHE A 50 4.66 -14.13 -0.63
CA PHE A 50 4.10 -13.55 0.59
C PHE A 50 4.84 -14.10 1.81
N VAL A 51 5.36 -13.20 2.62
CA VAL A 51 6.04 -13.50 3.89
C VAL A 51 5.32 -12.77 5.02
N ASN A 52 5.43 -13.29 6.24
CA ASN A 52 4.83 -12.67 7.42
C ASN A 52 5.30 -11.21 7.57
N GLY A 53 4.33 -10.28 7.54
CA GLY A 53 4.58 -8.86 7.74
C GLY A 53 4.39 -8.42 9.18
N GLY A 54 3.53 -9.14 9.91
CA GLY A 54 3.31 -8.96 11.33
C GLY A 54 2.02 -9.60 11.81
N THR A 55 1.84 -9.56 13.13
CA THR A 55 0.64 -10.07 13.82
C THR A 55 -0.13 -8.88 14.40
N CYS A 56 -1.45 -8.89 14.25
CA CYS A 56 -2.30 -7.88 14.85
C CYS A 56 -2.32 -8.01 16.38
N PRO A 57 -2.33 -6.89 17.13
CA PRO A 57 -2.46 -6.92 18.57
C PRO A 57 -3.72 -7.66 19.05
N PRO A 58 -3.72 -8.22 20.28
CA PRO A 58 -4.91 -8.83 20.85
C PRO A 58 -6.14 -7.91 20.81
N GLY A 59 -7.31 -8.47 20.50
CA GLY A 59 -8.56 -7.70 20.41
C GLY A 59 -8.74 -6.90 19.11
N THR A 60 -7.83 -7.05 18.14
CA THR A 60 -7.96 -6.44 16.81
C THR A 60 -8.01 -7.51 15.72
N VAL A 61 -8.50 -7.13 14.54
CA VAL A 61 -8.53 -7.98 13.35
C VAL A 61 -7.91 -7.26 12.17
N CYS A 62 -7.26 -8.01 11.28
CA CYS A 62 -6.81 -7.47 10.01
C CYS A 62 -7.99 -7.20 9.08
N LYS A 63 -8.12 -5.96 8.61
CA LYS A 63 -8.99 -5.59 7.49
C LYS A 63 -8.16 -4.88 6.41
N PHE A 64 -8.39 -5.22 5.16
CA PHE A 64 -7.69 -4.60 4.04
C PHE A 64 -8.43 -3.34 3.58
N PHE A 65 -7.75 -2.19 3.57
CA PHE A 65 -8.30 -0.94 3.09
C PHE A 65 -7.89 -0.72 1.63
N GLN A 66 -8.84 -0.91 0.72
CA GLN A 66 -8.59 -0.83 -0.72
C GLN A 66 -8.01 0.52 -1.18
N PRO A 67 -8.47 1.69 -0.68
CA PRO A 67 -7.94 3.00 -1.10
C PRO A 67 -6.44 3.18 -0.83
N SER A 68 -5.93 2.68 0.29
CA SER A 68 -4.49 2.73 0.60
C SER A 68 -3.74 1.45 0.21
N LYS A 69 -4.44 0.45 -0.33
CA LYS A 69 -3.90 -0.87 -0.70
C LYS A 69 -3.13 -1.53 0.44
N SER A 70 -3.59 -1.34 1.68
CA SER A 70 -2.86 -1.73 2.88
C SER A 70 -3.76 -2.42 3.91
N PRO A 71 -3.23 -3.39 4.67
CA PRO A 71 -3.89 -4.01 5.81
C PRO A 71 -3.80 -3.10 7.04
N TYR A 72 -4.85 -3.09 7.86
CA TYR A 72 -4.89 -2.41 9.14
C TYR A 72 -5.41 -3.36 10.22
N CYS A 73 -4.79 -3.29 11.40
CA CYS A 73 -5.32 -3.94 12.60
C CYS A 73 -6.31 -2.98 13.26
N VAL A 74 -7.59 -3.33 13.19
CA VAL A 74 -8.71 -2.50 13.63
C VAL A 74 -9.59 -3.29 14.60
N PRO A 75 -10.46 -2.63 15.40
CA PRO A 75 -11.46 -3.35 16.19
C PRO A 75 -12.33 -4.27 15.30
N PRO A 76 -12.85 -5.40 15.81
CA PRO A 76 -13.63 -6.36 15.02
C PRO A 76 -14.81 -5.73 14.25
N ASN A 77 -15.48 -4.77 14.89
CA ASN A 77 -16.67 -4.09 14.37
C ASN A 77 -16.35 -2.75 13.68
N PHE A 78 -15.08 -2.47 13.38
CA PHE A 78 -14.69 -1.25 12.68
C PHE A 78 -14.90 -1.40 11.18
N ASP A 79 -15.60 -0.47 10.55
CA ASP A 79 -15.73 -0.42 9.08
C ASP A 79 -15.04 0.83 8.54
N PHE A 80 -14.38 0.66 7.40
CA PHE A 80 -13.80 1.79 6.68
C PHE A 80 -14.91 2.67 6.11
N PRO A 81 -14.69 3.99 6.02
CA PRO A 81 -15.64 4.92 5.40
C PRO A 81 -15.80 4.68 3.89
#